data_AF-A0A1I3GXR2-F1
#
_entry.id   AF-A0A1I3GXR2-F1
#
_cell.length_a   1.000
_cell.length_b   1.000
_cell.length_c   1.000
_cell.angle_alpha   90.00
_cell.angle_beta   90.00
_cell.angle_gamma   90.00
#
_symmetry.space_group_name_H-M   'P 1'
#
loop_
_entity.id
_entity.type
_entity.pdbx_description
1 polymer ?
#
loop_
_entity_poly.entity_id
_entity_poly.type
_entity_poly.pdbx_seq_one_letter_code
_entity_poly.pdbx_strand_id
1 'polypeptide(L)'
;MNTYYLIDFENVNSVGLETKKNLTEQDIVIIFYTKNASKIDMSVLSKIANAKLQFIEVPVGKQSLDMHLSSFMGNLLIDSERRLVVVSKDHDYDSVIKFWKTRIGADIVRIDNMGAGDSNNISAKINMIKSSNNLEQCEALSKIGYKDAEIQYVQKLLDKHLIEKNGKQQIYRSIVSKYGQEKGLKLYRDVKKIYC
;
A
#
# COMPACT_ATOMS: atom_id res chain seq x y z
N MET A 1 -9.91 -3.55 11.85
CA MET A 1 -9.27 -2.60 10.90
C MET A 1 -10.17 -2.50 9.70
N ASN A 2 -10.63 -1.30 9.33
CA ASN A 2 -11.55 -1.12 8.22
C ASN A 2 -10.84 -1.33 6.88
N THR A 3 -11.42 -2.14 6.01
CA THR A 3 -10.94 -2.32 4.62
C THR A 3 -11.81 -1.51 3.68
N TYR A 4 -11.17 -0.67 2.87
CA TYR A 4 -11.81 0.13 1.84
C TYR A 4 -11.53 -0.52 0.49
N TYR A 5 -12.57 -0.98 -0.18
CA TYR A 5 -12.51 -1.51 -1.53
C TYR A 5 -12.90 -0.40 -2.51
N LEU A 6 -11.93 0.12 -3.26
CA LEU A 6 -12.13 1.17 -4.26
C LEU A 6 -12.29 0.51 -5.63
N ILE A 7 -13.50 0.52 -6.17
CA ILE A 7 -13.85 -0.24 -7.37
C ILE A 7 -13.82 0.67 -8.58
N ASP A 8 -12.96 0.34 -9.53
CA ASP A 8 -12.93 0.95 -10.85
C ASP A 8 -13.94 0.23 -11.75
N PHE A 9 -15.21 0.59 -11.64
CA PHE A 9 -16.29 -0.16 -12.27
C PHE A 9 -16.22 -0.13 -13.80
N GLU A 10 -15.66 0.93 -14.39
CA GLU A 10 -15.43 1.00 -15.84
C GLU A 10 -14.50 -0.12 -16.31
N ASN A 11 -13.47 -0.41 -15.53
CA ASN A 11 -12.48 -1.42 -15.86
C ASN A 11 -12.95 -2.86 -15.56
N VAL A 12 -13.60 -3.09 -14.41
CA VAL A 12 -13.91 -4.45 -13.93
C VAL A 12 -15.37 -4.86 -14.08
N ASN A 13 -16.28 -3.90 -14.24
CA ASN A 13 -17.72 -4.11 -14.23
C ASN A 13 -18.18 -4.96 -13.03
N SER A 14 -19.30 -5.68 -13.16
CA SER A 14 -19.83 -6.55 -12.10
C SER A 14 -18.87 -7.67 -11.68
N VAL A 15 -17.93 -8.09 -12.54
CA VAL A 15 -16.96 -9.17 -12.24
C VAL A 15 -16.01 -8.76 -11.11
N GLY A 16 -15.68 -7.47 -11.01
CA GLY A 16 -14.81 -6.97 -9.93
C GLY A 16 -15.42 -7.15 -8.53
N LEU A 17 -16.75 -7.18 -8.44
CA LEU A 17 -17.50 -7.29 -7.18
C LEU A 17 -17.79 -8.74 -6.79
N GLU A 18 -17.48 -9.71 -7.65
CA GLU A 18 -17.59 -11.11 -7.28
C GLU A 18 -16.62 -11.42 -6.16
N THR A 19 -17.14 -11.78 -4.98
CA THR A 19 -16.35 -12.12 -3.80
C THR A 19 -16.67 -13.54 -3.33
N LYS A 20 -15.64 -14.26 -2.92
CA LYS A 20 -15.77 -15.52 -2.15
C LYS A 20 -15.68 -15.27 -0.64
N LYS A 21 -15.25 -14.08 -0.26
CA LYS A 21 -15.11 -13.63 1.12
C LYS A 21 -16.41 -13.00 1.59
N ASN A 22 -16.85 -13.38 2.79
CA ASN A 22 -17.93 -12.67 3.48
C ASN A 22 -17.41 -11.32 3.95
N LEU A 23 -17.92 -10.25 3.35
CA LEU A 23 -17.68 -8.89 3.85
C LEU A 23 -18.48 -8.63 5.12
N THR A 24 -17.98 -7.71 5.94
CA THR A 24 -18.55 -7.33 7.23
C THR A 24 -18.94 -5.86 7.22
N GLU A 25 -19.68 -5.40 8.23
CA GLU A 25 -20.09 -3.99 8.37
C GLU A 25 -18.91 -3.01 8.59
N GLN A 26 -17.72 -3.54 8.86
CA GLN A 26 -16.48 -2.75 8.96
C GLN A 26 -15.84 -2.49 7.59
N ASP A 27 -16.18 -3.31 6.60
CA ASP A 27 -15.72 -3.17 5.23
C ASP A 27 -16.56 -2.11 4.50
N ILE A 28 -15.89 -1.32 3.67
CA ILE A 28 -16.51 -0.22 2.92
C ILE A 28 -16.20 -0.46 1.45
N VAL A 29 -17.24 -0.62 0.64
CA VAL A 29 -17.14 -0.79 -0.82
C VAL A 29 -17.55 0.53 -1.47
N ILE A 30 -16.62 1.14 -2.20
CA ILE A 30 -16.82 2.42 -2.89
C ILE A 30 -16.71 2.16 -4.38
N ILE A 31 -17.84 2.24 -5.08
CA ILE A 31 -17.93 1.99 -6.52
C ILE A 31 -17.81 3.31 -7.25
N PHE A 32 -16.70 3.51 -7.95
CA PHE A 32 -16.52 4.60 -8.90
C PHE A 32 -17.07 4.14 -10.24
N TYR A 33 -17.92 4.95 -10.85
CA TYR A 33 -18.57 4.61 -12.11
C TYR A 33 -18.77 5.85 -12.98
N THR A 34 -18.88 5.64 -14.29
CA THR A 34 -19.29 6.68 -15.24
C THR A 34 -20.69 6.38 -15.76
N LYS A 35 -21.36 7.36 -16.38
CA LYS A 35 -22.68 7.12 -16.99
C LYS A 35 -22.67 5.96 -18.00
N ASN A 36 -21.55 5.76 -18.68
CA ASN A 36 -21.36 4.70 -19.68
C ASN A 36 -21.25 3.30 -19.05
N ALA A 37 -20.80 3.20 -17.80
CA ALA A 37 -20.68 1.97 -17.05
C ALA A 37 -21.51 2.05 -15.76
N SER A 38 -22.84 1.99 -15.88
CA SER A 38 -23.79 2.22 -14.77
C SER A 38 -24.70 1.03 -14.45
N LYS A 39 -24.57 -0.08 -15.18
CA LYS A 39 -25.41 -1.28 -15.01
C LYS A 39 -24.72 -2.28 -14.08
N ILE A 40 -25.35 -2.51 -12.94
CA ILE A 40 -24.91 -3.50 -11.94
C ILE A 40 -26.02 -4.52 -11.69
N ASP A 41 -25.62 -5.78 -11.51
CA ASP A 41 -26.55 -6.87 -11.23
C ASP A 41 -26.89 -6.93 -9.73
N MET A 42 -28.17 -7.07 -9.38
CA MET A 42 -28.62 -7.18 -7.99
C MET A 42 -28.10 -8.43 -7.28
N SER A 43 -27.89 -9.54 -8.01
CA SER A 43 -27.29 -10.77 -7.47
C SER A 43 -25.83 -10.58 -7.07
N VAL A 44 -25.16 -9.56 -7.62
CA VAL A 44 -23.81 -9.17 -7.23
C VAL A 44 -23.84 -8.25 -6.02
N LEU A 45 -24.78 -7.30 -5.98
CA LEU A 45 -24.97 -6.42 -4.83
C LEU A 45 -25.32 -7.18 -3.55
N SER A 46 -26.13 -8.24 -3.64
CA SER A 46 -26.48 -9.06 -2.47
C SER A 46 -25.26 -9.75 -1.84
N LYS A 47 -24.23 -10.07 -2.61
CA LYS A 47 -22.98 -10.69 -2.10
C LYS A 47 -22.14 -9.74 -1.27
N ILE A 48 -22.28 -8.44 -1.47
CA ILE A 48 -21.55 -7.39 -0.77
C ILE A 48 -22.43 -6.59 0.19
N ALA A 49 -23.69 -6.96 0.37
CA ALA A 49 -24.70 -6.21 1.11
C ALA A 49 -24.39 -6.02 2.60
N ASN A 50 -23.55 -6.88 3.19
CA ASN A 50 -23.12 -6.74 4.58
C ASN A 50 -22.04 -5.65 4.77
N ALA A 51 -21.42 -5.18 3.68
CA ALA A 51 -20.50 -4.06 3.71
C ALA A 51 -21.24 -2.73 3.60
N LYS A 52 -20.61 -1.64 4.05
CA LYS A 52 -21.11 -0.29 3.75
C LYS A 52 -20.85 0.01 2.28
N LEU A 53 -21.91 0.25 1.53
CA LEU A 53 -21.83 0.52 0.10
C LEU A 53 -21.94 2.01 -0.21
N GLN A 54 -21.04 2.52 -1.03
CA GLN A 54 -21.05 3.89 -1.55
C GLN A 54 -20.85 3.89 -3.06
N PHE A 55 -21.48 4.85 -3.72
CA PHE A 55 -21.40 5.03 -5.16
C PHE A 55 -20.91 6.45 -5.45
N ILE A 56 -19.90 6.56 -6.30
CA ILE A 56 -19.33 7.84 -6.73
C ILE A 56 -19.39 7.88 -8.26
N GLU A 57 -20.30 8.70 -8.78
CA GLU A 57 -20.33 9.01 -10.21
C GLU A 57 -19.17 9.94 -10.54
N VAL A 58 -18.31 9.51 -11.46
CA VAL A 58 -17.27 10.36 -12.04
C VAL A 58 -17.87 11.16 -13.20
N PRO A 59 -17.80 12.51 -13.17
CA PRO A 59 -18.30 13.34 -14.24
C PRO A 59 -17.64 13.02 -15.58
N VAL A 60 -18.42 13.05 -16.65
CA VAL A 60 -17.88 12.91 -18.01
C VAL A 60 -17.03 14.14 -18.34
N GLY A 61 -15.76 13.93 -18.68
CA GLY A 61 -14.83 15.01 -18.95
C GLY A 61 -13.49 14.51 -19.50
N LYS A 62 -12.49 15.39 -19.51
CA LYS A 62 -11.13 15.03 -19.96
C LYS A 62 -10.39 14.10 -18.99
N GLN A 63 -10.79 14.10 -17.73
CA GLN A 63 -10.15 13.30 -16.69
C GLN A 63 -10.87 11.97 -16.55
N SER A 64 -10.08 10.91 -16.54
CA SER A 64 -10.53 9.53 -16.46
C SER A 64 -10.90 9.14 -15.02
N LEU A 65 -11.58 8.01 -14.88
CA LEU A 65 -12.04 7.48 -13.59
C LEU A 65 -10.87 7.20 -12.66
N ASP A 66 -9.81 6.59 -13.18
CA ASP A 66 -8.55 6.29 -12.49
C ASP A 66 -7.89 7.50 -11.83
N MET A 67 -7.95 8.68 -12.46
CA MET A 67 -7.47 9.93 -11.87
C MET A 67 -8.30 10.33 -10.64
N HIS A 68 -9.62 10.23 -10.72
CA HIS A 68 -10.51 10.56 -9.60
C HIS A 68 -10.36 9.56 -8.45
N LEU A 69 -10.29 8.27 -8.77
CA LEU A 69 -10.06 7.20 -7.79
C LEU A 69 -8.71 7.40 -7.10
N SER A 70 -7.64 7.67 -7.85
CA SER A 70 -6.31 7.93 -7.30
C SER A 70 -6.27 9.14 -6.38
N SER A 71 -6.95 10.23 -6.75
CA SER A 71 -7.10 11.42 -5.90
C SER A 71 -7.86 11.10 -4.60
N PHE A 72 -8.95 10.36 -4.70
CA PHE A 72 -9.75 9.95 -3.54
C PHE A 72 -8.99 9.01 -2.62
N MET A 73 -8.24 8.05 -3.18
CA MET A 73 -7.34 7.16 -2.46
C MET A 73 -6.32 7.97 -1.64
N GLY A 74 -5.72 9.01 -2.23
CA GLY A 74 -4.80 9.91 -1.52
C GLY A 74 -5.45 10.59 -0.31
N ASN A 75 -6.71 11.02 -0.43
CA ASN A 75 -7.45 11.61 0.68
C ASN A 75 -7.73 10.61 1.82
N LEU A 76 -8.10 9.36 1.48
CA LEU A 76 -8.35 8.32 2.49
C LEU A 76 -7.12 7.97 3.34
N LEU A 77 -5.92 8.15 2.77
CA LEU A 77 -4.64 7.87 3.42
C LEU A 77 -4.26 8.91 4.48
N ILE A 78 -4.96 10.04 4.57
CA ILE A 78 -4.69 11.09 5.56
C ILE A 78 -5.16 10.65 6.97
N ASP A 79 -6.20 9.81 7.04
CA ASP A 79 -6.87 9.44 8.29
C ASP A 79 -6.67 7.96 8.68
N SER A 80 -6.00 7.72 9.82
CA SER A 80 -5.93 6.44 10.58
C SER A 80 -5.43 5.17 9.83
N GLU A 81 -5.12 4.11 10.59
CA GLU A 81 -4.73 2.80 10.04
C GLU A 81 -5.90 2.14 9.29
N ARG A 82 -5.82 2.12 7.95
CA ARG A 82 -6.82 1.51 7.07
C ARG A 82 -6.13 0.74 5.96
N ARG A 83 -6.75 -0.36 5.55
CA ARG A 83 -6.33 -1.12 4.37
C ARG A 83 -7.13 -0.66 3.17
N LEU A 84 -6.45 -0.39 2.07
CA LEU A 84 -7.06 -0.02 0.79
C LEU A 84 -6.86 -1.13 -0.22
N VAL A 85 -7.92 -1.47 -0.92
CA VAL A 85 -7.93 -2.49 -1.98
C VAL A 85 -8.49 -1.83 -3.23
N VAL A 86 -7.63 -1.51 -4.18
CA VAL A 86 -8.03 -1.05 -5.51
C VAL A 86 -8.47 -2.28 -6.31
N VAL A 87 -9.71 -2.29 -6.78
CA VAL A 87 -10.23 -3.36 -7.63
C VAL A 87 -10.30 -2.84 -9.06
N SER A 88 -9.24 -3.15 -9.82
CA SER A 88 -9.06 -2.77 -11.21
C SER A 88 -8.08 -3.72 -11.88
N LYS A 89 -8.27 -4.03 -13.16
CA LYS A 89 -7.28 -4.70 -14.04
C LYS A 89 -6.27 -3.70 -14.63
N ASP A 90 -6.50 -2.40 -14.42
CA ASP A 90 -5.55 -1.37 -14.85
C ASP A 90 -4.29 -1.42 -13.99
N HIS A 91 -3.15 -1.64 -14.62
CA HIS A 91 -1.87 -1.70 -13.94
C HIS A 91 -1.26 -0.33 -13.65
N ASP A 92 -1.81 0.76 -14.19
CA ASP A 92 -1.28 2.10 -13.96
C ASP A 92 -1.42 2.51 -12.48
N TYR A 93 -2.40 1.95 -11.75
CA TYR A 93 -2.51 2.09 -10.30
C TYR A 93 -1.31 1.52 -9.53
N ASP A 94 -0.59 0.52 -10.07
CA ASP A 94 0.54 -0.11 -9.37
C ASP A 94 1.65 0.93 -9.07
N SER A 95 1.82 1.91 -9.97
CA SER A 95 2.77 3.01 -9.80
C SER A 95 2.39 3.94 -8.63
N VAL A 96 1.11 4.31 -8.53
CA VAL A 96 0.55 5.15 -7.46
C VAL A 96 0.58 4.41 -6.12
N ILE A 97 0.26 3.12 -6.12
CA ILE A 97 0.33 2.26 -4.94
C ILE A 97 1.77 2.16 -4.42
N LYS A 98 2.73 1.94 -5.33
CA LYS A 98 4.15 1.91 -4.98
C LYS A 98 4.57 3.24 -4.34
N PHE A 99 4.16 4.37 -4.93
CA PHE A 99 4.43 5.70 -4.37
C PHE A 99 3.95 5.82 -2.92
N TRP A 100 2.69 5.48 -2.62
CA TRP A 100 2.16 5.62 -1.25
C TRP A 100 2.75 4.61 -0.26
N LYS A 101 3.04 3.39 -0.70
CA LYS A 101 3.79 2.40 0.09
C LYS A 101 5.15 2.92 0.49
N THR A 102 5.91 3.48 -0.45
CA THR A 102 7.24 4.04 -0.19
C THR A 102 7.15 5.31 0.66
N ARG A 103 6.14 6.16 0.45
CA ARG A 103 6.05 7.47 1.08
C ARG A 103 5.65 7.40 2.55
N ILE A 104 4.68 6.57 2.89
CA ILE A 104 4.08 6.51 4.23
C ILE A 104 3.87 5.09 4.77
N GLY A 105 4.31 4.04 4.06
CA GLY A 105 4.09 2.67 4.50
C GLY A 105 2.63 2.20 4.38
N ALA A 106 1.85 2.78 3.47
CA ALA A 106 0.42 2.51 3.35
C ALA A 106 0.11 1.03 3.02
N ASP A 107 -0.89 0.44 3.67
CA ASP A 107 -1.41 -0.90 3.32
C ASP A 107 -2.40 -0.79 2.17
N ILE A 108 -1.87 -0.79 0.95
CA ILE A 108 -2.66 -0.69 -0.29
C ILE A 108 -2.32 -1.87 -1.21
N VAL A 109 -3.32 -2.47 -1.86
CA VAL A 109 -3.09 -3.48 -2.90
C VAL A 109 -4.03 -3.25 -4.08
N ARG A 110 -3.61 -3.69 -5.28
CA ARG A 110 -4.49 -3.82 -6.43
C ARG A 110 -4.83 -5.28 -6.65
N ILE A 111 -6.08 -5.56 -6.96
CA ILE A 111 -6.58 -6.87 -7.38
C ILE A 111 -7.53 -6.70 -8.57
N ASP A 112 -7.66 -7.74 -9.39
CA ASP A 112 -8.54 -7.70 -10.57
C ASP A 112 -10.02 -7.86 -10.19
N ASN A 113 -10.30 -8.56 -9.08
CA ASN A 113 -11.64 -8.78 -8.53
C ASN A 113 -11.55 -9.13 -7.03
N MET A 114 -12.64 -8.91 -6.29
CA MET A 114 -12.73 -9.22 -4.85
C MET A 114 -12.62 -10.71 -4.50
N GLY A 115 -12.84 -11.60 -5.46
CA GLY A 115 -12.80 -13.05 -5.31
C GLY A 115 -11.39 -13.62 -5.24
N ALA A 116 -10.38 -12.82 -5.62
CA ALA A 116 -8.97 -13.12 -5.42
C ALA A 116 -8.56 -12.89 -3.96
N GLY A 117 -9.12 -13.69 -3.04
CA GLY A 117 -8.72 -13.75 -1.64
C GLY A 117 -7.78 -14.92 -1.36
N ASP A 118 -6.50 -14.59 -1.14
CA ASP A 118 -5.44 -15.36 -0.48
C ASP A 118 -5.12 -16.78 -0.96
N SER A 119 -4.14 -16.89 -1.87
CA SER A 119 -3.31 -18.10 -1.98
C SER A 119 -1.83 -17.72 -1.92
N ASN A 120 -1.28 -17.60 -0.70
CA ASN A 120 0.14 -17.81 -0.30
C ASN A 120 1.31 -17.24 -1.15
N ASN A 121 1.06 -16.48 -2.21
CA ASN A 121 2.06 -16.04 -3.19
C ASN A 121 2.32 -14.54 -3.13
N ILE A 122 1.40 -13.73 -2.58
CA ILE A 122 1.61 -12.28 -2.43
C ILE A 122 2.52 -11.98 -1.24
N SER A 123 2.34 -12.65 -0.10
CA SER A 123 3.29 -12.58 1.02
C SER A 123 4.66 -13.13 0.62
N ALA A 124 4.71 -14.22 -0.16
CA ALA A 124 5.96 -14.74 -0.73
C ALA A 124 6.61 -13.77 -1.73
N LYS A 125 5.88 -13.21 -2.71
CA LYS A 125 6.39 -12.20 -3.65
C LYS A 125 6.76 -10.88 -2.98
N ILE A 126 5.99 -10.39 -2.01
CA ILE A 126 6.33 -9.20 -1.23
C ILE A 126 7.58 -9.46 -0.40
N ASN A 127 7.72 -10.63 0.22
CA ASN A 127 8.95 -11.00 0.93
C ASN A 127 10.13 -11.16 -0.03
N MET A 128 9.90 -11.64 -1.26
CA MET A 128 10.92 -11.77 -2.29
C MET A 128 11.37 -10.39 -2.79
N ILE A 129 10.43 -9.46 -3.07
CA ILE A 129 10.72 -8.08 -3.49
C ILE A 129 11.34 -7.25 -2.36
N LYS A 130 10.86 -7.40 -1.12
CA LYS A 130 11.49 -6.81 0.07
C LYS A 130 12.91 -7.35 0.26
N SER A 131 13.12 -8.66 0.07
CA SER A 131 14.45 -9.28 0.14
C SER A 131 15.39 -8.75 -0.95
N SER A 132 14.90 -8.58 -2.19
CA SER A 132 15.69 -8.01 -3.29
C SER A 132 16.07 -6.55 -3.05
N ASN A 133 15.11 -5.70 -2.63
CA ASN A 133 15.41 -4.31 -2.31
C ASN A 133 16.33 -4.18 -1.08
N ASN A 134 16.10 -5.00 -0.04
CA ASN A 134 16.96 -5.04 1.13
C ASN A 134 18.39 -5.47 0.76
N LEU A 135 18.55 -6.40 -0.18
CA LEU A 135 19.85 -6.85 -0.66
C LEU A 135 20.60 -5.72 -1.37
N GLU A 136 19.95 -5.00 -2.30
CA GLU A 136 20.55 -3.84 -2.99
C GLU A 136 20.95 -2.73 -2.00
N GLN A 137 20.12 -2.45 -1.00
CA GLN A 137 20.39 -1.42 0.01
C GLN A 137 21.52 -1.83 0.97
N CYS A 138 21.63 -3.13 1.31
CA CYS A 138 22.74 -3.67 2.08
C CYS A 138 24.06 -3.64 1.31
N GLU A 139 24.04 -3.96 0.03
CA GLU A 139 25.20 -3.82 -0.85
C GLU A 139 25.66 -2.38 -0.94
N ALA A 140 24.74 -1.41 -0.99
CA ALA A 140 25.08 0.01 -0.98
C ALA A 140 25.79 0.43 0.31
N LEU A 141 25.32 -0.02 1.48
CA LEU A 141 25.99 0.24 2.77
C LEU A 141 27.35 -0.46 2.88
N SER A 142 27.47 -1.69 2.35
CA SER A 142 28.74 -2.42 2.31
C SER A 142 29.77 -1.69 1.43
N LYS A 143 29.35 -1.17 0.26
CA LYS A 143 30.19 -0.35 -0.63
C LYS A 143 30.67 0.96 0.02
N ILE A 144 29.89 1.53 0.93
CA ILE A 144 30.29 2.72 1.72
C ILE A 144 31.33 2.35 2.81
N GLY A 145 31.50 1.07 3.11
CA GLY A 145 32.49 0.55 4.06
C GLY A 145 31.93 0.21 5.44
N TYR A 146 30.61 0.05 5.58
CA TYR A 146 30.02 -0.43 6.83
C TYR A 146 30.19 -1.94 7.01
N LYS A 147 30.43 -2.37 8.25
CA LYS A 147 30.58 -3.78 8.59
C LYS A 147 29.22 -4.47 8.62
N ASP A 148 29.21 -5.78 8.36
CA ASP A 148 27.97 -6.59 8.34
C ASP A 148 27.16 -6.46 9.63
N ALA A 149 27.82 -6.40 10.79
CA ALA A 149 27.15 -6.21 12.08
C ALA A 149 26.40 -4.87 12.21
N GLU A 150 26.87 -3.83 11.51
CA GLU A 150 26.25 -2.50 11.49
C GLU A 150 25.04 -2.50 10.56
N ILE A 151 25.18 -3.12 9.39
CA ILE A 151 24.13 -3.28 8.39
C ILE A 151 22.97 -4.10 8.98
N GLN A 152 23.27 -5.26 9.57
CA GLN A 152 22.26 -6.12 10.22
C GLN A 152 21.53 -5.41 11.35
N TYR A 153 22.26 -4.61 12.15
CA TYR A 153 21.64 -3.84 13.23
C TYR A 153 20.68 -2.76 12.69
N VAL A 154 21.08 -2.07 11.62
CA VAL A 154 20.24 -1.07 10.96
C VAL A 154 19.00 -1.72 10.34
N GLN A 155 19.14 -2.84 9.64
CA GLN A 155 18.00 -3.59 9.09
C GLN A 155 16.97 -3.92 10.18
N LYS A 156 17.44 -4.47 11.31
CA LYS A 156 16.57 -4.79 12.44
C LYS A 156 15.82 -3.57 12.98
N LEU A 157 16.45 -2.39 12.99
CA LEU A 157 15.80 -1.15 13.43
C LEU A 157 14.79 -0.64 12.41
N LEU A 158 15.08 -0.75 11.11
CA LEU A 158 14.17 -0.36 10.04
C LEU A 158 12.93 -1.25 10.05
N ASP A 159 13.10 -2.56 10.14
CA ASP A 159 11.98 -3.51 10.22
C ASP A 159 11.04 -3.21 11.40
N LYS A 160 11.63 -2.75 12.52
CA LYS A 160 10.89 -2.48 13.75
C LYS A 160 10.21 -1.11 13.77
N HIS A 161 10.87 -0.08 13.24
CA HIS A 161 10.47 1.31 13.51
C HIS A 161 10.11 2.11 12.26
N LEU A 162 10.29 1.60 11.02
CA LEU A 162 10.09 2.40 9.80
C LEU A 162 8.64 2.91 9.64
N ILE A 163 7.66 2.17 10.15
CA ILE A 163 6.22 2.45 10.01
C ILE A 163 5.69 3.30 11.19
N GLU A 164 6.47 3.48 12.25
CA GLU A 164 6.04 4.21 13.44
C GLU A 164 6.04 5.73 13.20
N LYS A 165 5.05 6.45 13.77
CA LYS A 165 4.93 7.92 13.70
C LYS A 165 6.21 8.67 14.11
N ASN A 166 7.01 8.08 15.01
CA ASN A 166 8.31 8.61 15.48
C ASN A 166 9.51 7.76 15.03
N GLY A 167 9.34 6.90 14.02
CA GLY A 167 10.29 5.90 13.58
C GLY A 167 11.67 6.46 13.25
N LYS A 168 11.71 7.54 12.47
CA LYS A 168 12.96 8.23 12.09
C LYS A 168 13.76 8.70 13.30
N GLN A 169 13.08 9.20 14.33
CA GLN A 169 13.72 9.68 15.55
C GLN A 169 14.22 8.50 16.41
N GLN A 170 13.46 7.40 16.47
CA GLN A 170 13.86 6.20 17.20
C GLN A 170 15.05 5.48 16.54
N ILE A 171 15.06 5.38 15.22
CA ILE A 171 16.19 4.83 14.45
C ILE A 171 17.44 5.67 14.70
N TYR A 172 17.33 7.01 14.61
CA TYR A 172 18.42 7.93 14.90
C TYR A 172 18.97 7.72 16.33
N ARG A 173 18.09 7.75 17.34
CA ARG A 173 18.49 7.58 18.74
C ARG A 173 19.15 6.22 18.99
N SER A 174 18.64 5.16 18.38
CA SER A 174 19.18 3.80 18.55
C SER A 174 20.56 3.66 17.91
N ILE A 175 20.75 4.19 16.69
CA ILE A 175 22.03 4.18 16.00
C ILE A 175 23.08 4.99 16.78
N VAL A 176 22.73 6.21 17.20
CA VAL A 176 23.62 7.08 17.98
C VAL A 176 23.93 6.48 19.35
N SER A 177 22.94 5.90 20.03
CA SER A 177 23.15 5.25 21.32
C SER A 177 24.13 4.06 21.23
N LYS A 178 24.17 3.35 20.10
CA LYS A 178 25.04 2.18 19.94
C LYS A 178 26.43 2.52 19.43
N TYR A 179 26.54 3.45 18.47
CA TYR A 179 27.80 3.74 17.78
C TYR A 179 28.43 5.07 18.18
N GLY A 180 27.80 5.83 19.09
CA GLY A 180 28.25 7.15 19.50
C GLY A 180 27.84 8.25 18.51
N GLN A 181 28.04 9.50 18.91
CA GLN A 181 27.55 10.68 18.19
C GLN A 181 28.14 10.80 16.78
N GLU A 182 29.46 10.81 16.63
CA GLU A 182 30.11 11.03 15.33
C GLU A 182 29.81 9.91 14.32
N LYS A 183 30.09 8.66 14.73
CA LYS A 183 29.91 7.49 13.86
C LYS A 183 28.43 7.20 13.62
N GLY A 184 27.60 7.32 14.65
CA GLY A 184 26.15 7.11 14.55
C GLY A 184 25.46 8.15 13.67
N LEU A 185 25.86 9.43 13.74
CA LEU A 185 25.35 10.46 12.84
C LEU A 185 25.69 10.18 11.38
N LYS A 186 26.94 9.79 11.10
CA LYS A 186 27.36 9.44 9.75
C LYS A 186 26.54 8.27 9.20
N LEU A 187 26.44 7.18 9.97
CA LEU A 187 25.63 6.00 9.61
C LEU A 187 24.17 6.36 9.37
N TYR A 188 23.53 7.12 10.25
CA TYR A 188 22.14 7.52 10.07
C TYR A 188 21.91 8.36 8.80
N ARG A 189 22.84 9.26 8.45
CA ARG A 189 22.74 10.07 7.23
C ARG A 189 22.80 9.20 5.98
N ASP A 190 23.69 8.24 5.94
CA ASP A 190 23.86 7.35 4.78
C ASP A 190 22.68 6.38 4.66
N VAL A 191 22.20 5.83 5.79
CA VAL A 191 20.95 5.06 5.84
C VAL A 191 19.77 5.88 5.34
N LYS A 192 19.63 7.14 5.76
CA LYS A 192 18.55 8.01 5.30
C LYS A 192 18.59 8.24 3.79
N LYS A 193 19.76 8.32 3.16
CA LYS A 193 19.88 8.50 1.69
C LYS A 193 19.53 7.24 0.90
N ILE A 194 19.77 6.07 1.48
CA ILE A 194 19.60 4.77 0.81
C ILE A 194 18.17 4.23 0.99
N TYR A 195 17.54 4.53 2.14
CA TYR A 195 16.27 3.95 2.57
C TYR A 195 15.07 4.93 2.61
N CYS A 196 15.26 6.23 2.35
CA CYS A 196 14.19 7.25 2.38
C CYS A 196 14.28 8.21 1.20
#